data_AF-A0A2V9XPC2-F1
#
_entry.id   AF-A0A2V9XPC2-F1
#
_cell.length_a   1.000
_cell.length_b   1.000
_cell.length_c   1.000
_cell.angle_alpha   90.00
_cell.angle_beta   90.00
_cell.angle_gamma   90.00
#
_symmetry.space_group_name_H-M   'P 1'
#
loop_
_entity.id
_entity.type
_entity.pdbx_description
1 polymer ?
#
loop_
_entity_poly.entity_id
_entity_poly.type
_entity_poly.pdbx_seq_one_letter_code
_entity_poly.pdbx_strand_id
1 'polypeptide(L)'
;MGLLKKLTTDHLLCVALGDLILLEGCWYVTHAGLLRLARSKRCSGIRVQPVRDFCDPNHGRWVFEATVFTSRDCKGFVGYGDADVSNVSPLVHGAEMRVAETRAVNRALRK
;
A
#
# COMPACT_ATOMS: atom_id res chain seq x y z
N MET A 1 25.66 -0.79 4.47
CA MET A 1 25.10 -1.71 3.45
C MET A 1 24.01 -0.98 2.69
N GLY A 2 24.02 -1.01 1.35
CA GLY A 2 23.04 -0.29 0.53
C GLY A 2 21.60 -0.83 0.67
N LEU A 3 20.60 0.04 0.48
CA LEU A 3 19.17 -0.26 0.64
C LEU A 3 18.74 -1.50 -0.16
N LEU A 4 19.18 -1.63 -1.41
CA LEU A 4 18.86 -2.79 -2.24
C LEU A 4 19.30 -4.10 -1.61
N LYS A 5 20.53 -4.15 -1.08
CA LYS A 5 21.06 -5.35 -0.42
C LYS A 5 20.16 -5.74 0.75
N LYS A 6 19.80 -4.78 1.61
CA LYS A 6 18.88 -5.04 2.74
C LYS A 6 17.53 -5.61 2.28
N LEU A 7 16.94 -5.04 1.22
CA LEU A 7 15.66 -5.48 0.68
C LEU A 7 15.74 -6.91 0.08
N THR A 8 16.82 -7.24 -0.61
CA THR A 8 16.98 -8.55 -1.25
C THR A 8 17.46 -9.64 -0.29
N THR A 9 18.27 -9.31 0.72
CA THR A 9 18.79 -10.31 1.67
C THR A 9 17.86 -10.52 2.86
N ASP A 10 17.42 -9.45 3.51
CA ASP A 10 16.75 -9.55 4.81
C ASP A 10 15.24 -9.79 4.63
N HIS A 11 14.70 -9.23 3.54
CA HIS A 11 13.29 -9.31 3.19
C HIS A 11 13.01 -10.25 2.02
N LEU A 12 14.06 -10.86 1.46
CA LEU A 12 14.01 -11.80 0.34
C LEU A 12 13.30 -11.25 -0.90
N LEU A 13 13.19 -9.93 -1.06
CA LEU A 13 12.50 -9.31 -2.20
C LEU A 13 13.30 -9.47 -3.49
N CYS A 14 12.61 -9.56 -4.63
CA CYS A 14 13.22 -9.84 -5.92
C CYS A 14 12.79 -8.81 -6.97
N VAL A 15 13.77 -8.23 -7.67
CA VAL A 15 13.52 -7.31 -8.79
C VAL A 15 12.81 -8.04 -9.95
N ALA A 16 13.25 -9.27 -10.28
CA ALA A 16 12.66 -10.04 -11.39
C ALA A 16 11.22 -10.49 -11.14
N LEU A 17 10.79 -10.60 -9.87
CA LEU A 17 9.40 -10.89 -9.51
C LEU A 17 8.53 -9.62 -9.41
N GLY A 18 9.11 -8.44 -9.65
CA GLY A 18 8.40 -7.17 -9.55
C GLY A 18 8.17 -6.69 -8.12
N ASP A 19 8.87 -7.24 -7.12
CA ASP A 19 8.74 -6.79 -5.72
C ASP A 19 9.36 -5.40 -5.51
N LEU A 20 10.33 -5.05 -6.35
CA LEU A 20 11.14 -3.83 -6.27
C LEU A 20 11.13 -3.11 -7.61
N ILE A 21 11.04 -1.79 -7.56
CA ILE A 21 11.18 -0.91 -8.73
C ILE A 21 12.14 0.23 -8.40
N LEU A 22 12.96 0.63 -9.37
CA LEU A 22 13.84 1.80 -9.25
C LEU A 22 13.12 3.00 -9.88
N LEU A 23 12.77 3.99 -9.07
CA LEU A 23 12.17 5.25 -9.53
C LEU A 23 13.05 6.39 -9.05
N GLU A 24 13.44 7.29 -9.95
CA GLU A 24 14.24 8.50 -9.61
C GLU A 24 15.49 8.18 -8.76
N GLY A 25 16.18 7.09 -9.09
CA GLY A 25 17.37 6.64 -8.37
C GLY A 25 17.11 5.98 -7.00
N CYS A 26 15.85 5.87 -6.58
CA CYS A 26 15.46 5.27 -5.30
C CYS A 26 14.76 3.92 -5.49
N TRP A 27 15.11 2.93 -4.67
CA TRP A 27 14.44 1.63 -4.67
C TRP A 27 13.15 1.68 -3.87
N TYR A 28 12.04 1.33 -4.51
CA TYR A 28 10.72 1.25 -3.91
C TYR A 28 10.24 -0.21 -3.87
N VAL A 29 9.66 -0.61 -2.74
CA VAL A 29 8.88 -1.84 -2.65
C VAL A 29 7.52 -1.59 -3.28
N THR A 30 7.17 -2.39 -4.28
CA THR A 30 5.89 -2.30 -5.00
C THR A 30 4.74 -2.83 -4.14
N HIS A 31 3.50 -2.65 -4.61
CA HIS A 31 2.35 -3.27 -3.99
C HIS A 31 2.48 -4.81 -3.94
N ALA A 32 2.94 -5.44 -5.04
CA ALA A 32 3.19 -6.88 -5.09
C ALA A 32 4.25 -7.32 -4.07
N GLY A 33 5.34 -6.56 -3.93
CA GLY A 33 6.37 -6.83 -2.94
C GLY A 33 5.87 -6.73 -1.49
N LEU A 34 5.01 -5.74 -1.20
CA LEU A 34 4.38 -5.60 0.11
C LEU A 34 3.43 -6.78 0.42
N LEU A 35 2.62 -7.22 -0.55
CA LEU A 35 1.75 -8.39 -0.37
C LEU A 35 2.56 -9.67 -0.15
N ARG A 36 3.68 -9.83 -0.88
CA ARG A 36 4.57 -10.98 -0.68
C ARG A 36 5.21 -10.97 0.70
N LEU A 37 5.58 -9.80 1.22
CA LEU A 37 6.06 -9.64 2.59
C LEU A 37 4.98 -9.95 3.63
N ALA A 38 3.77 -9.43 3.45
CA ALA A 38 2.65 -9.77 4.33
C ALA A 38 2.43 -11.29 4.39
N ARG A 39 2.45 -11.96 3.25
CA ARG A 39 2.31 -13.41 3.18
C ARG A 39 3.45 -14.13 3.91
N SER A 40 4.70 -13.72 3.70
CA SER A 40 5.86 -14.35 4.36
C SER A 40 5.88 -14.10 5.88
N LYS A 41 5.34 -12.96 6.32
CA LYS A 41 5.15 -12.60 7.73
C LYS A 41 3.88 -13.15 8.35
N ARG A 42 3.14 -14.01 7.65
CA ARG A 42 1.88 -14.64 8.12
C ARG A 42 0.81 -13.61 8.52
N CYS A 43 0.66 -12.54 7.72
CA CYS A 43 -0.48 -11.63 7.82
C CYS A 43 -1.79 -12.45 7.87
N SER A 44 -2.58 -12.23 8.92
CA SER A 44 -3.81 -12.97 9.18
C SER A 44 -5.03 -12.35 8.51
N GLY A 45 -4.94 -11.09 8.09
CA GLY A 45 -6.00 -10.41 7.35
C GLY A 45 -5.72 -8.93 7.14
N ILE A 46 -6.40 -8.36 6.15
CA ILE A 46 -6.40 -6.93 5.87
C ILE A 46 -7.86 -6.50 5.78
N ARG A 47 -8.28 -5.57 6.64
CA ARG A 47 -9.61 -4.95 6.56
C ARG A 47 -9.45 -3.58 5.94
N VAL A 48 -10.22 -3.28 4.89
CA VAL A 48 -10.20 -1.98 4.22
C VAL A 48 -11.61 -1.42 4.18
N GLN A 49 -11.76 -0.13 4.47
CA GLN A 49 -13.06 0.54 4.46
C GLN A 49 -12.92 2.01 4.03
N PRO A 50 -13.91 2.59 3.32
CA PRO A 50 -13.93 4.01 3.03
C PRO A 50 -14.22 4.80 4.32
N VAL A 51 -13.51 5.91 4.51
CA VAL A 51 -13.81 6.88 5.56
C VAL A 51 -14.85 7.86 5.02
N ARG A 52 -16.13 7.47 5.13
CA ARG A 52 -17.24 8.09 4.40
C ARG A 52 -17.31 9.62 4.55
N ASP A 53 -17.02 10.13 5.75
CA ASP A 53 -17.08 11.57 6.04
C ASP A 53 -16.05 12.40 5.24
N PHE A 54 -15.02 11.76 4.68
CA PHE A 54 -14.00 12.39 3.85
C PHE A 54 -14.09 12.01 2.37
N CYS A 55 -15.07 11.19 1.98
CA CYS A 55 -15.31 10.82 0.59
C CYS A 55 -16.33 11.76 -0.06
N ASP A 56 -16.08 12.12 -1.31
CA ASP A 56 -17.03 12.80 -2.18
C ASP A 56 -17.04 12.11 -3.56
N PRO A 57 -17.95 11.15 -3.79
CA PRO A 57 -18.03 10.42 -5.04
C PRO A 57 -18.30 11.30 -6.26
N ASN A 58 -19.02 12.42 -6.10
CA ASN A 58 -19.37 13.32 -7.20
C ASN A 58 -18.14 14.08 -7.71
N HIS A 59 -17.15 14.30 -6.83
CA HIS A 59 -15.90 14.99 -7.16
C HIS A 59 -14.71 14.04 -7.25
N GLY A 60 -14.93 12.72 -7.25
CA GLY A 60 -13.87 11.72 -7.35
C GLY A 60 -12.89 11.76 -6.17
N ARG A 61 -13.30 12.25 -5.00
CA ARG A 61 -12.47 12.31 -3.80
C ARG A 61 -12.74 11.10 -2.92
N TRP A 62 -11.70 10.34 -2.62
CA TRP A 62 -11.81 9.11 -1.85
C TRP A 62 -10.78 9.07 -0.74
N VAL A 63 -11.21 8.62 0.44
CA VAL A 63 -10.33 8.32 1.57
C VAL A 63 -10.67 6.94 2.09
N PHE A 64 -9.65 6.10 2.23
CA PHE A 64 -9.75 4.75 2.76
C PHE A 64 -8.86 4.58 3.98
N GLU A 65 -9.34 3.77 4.92
CA GLU A 65 -8.58 3.22 6.02
C GLU A 65 -8.34 1.73 5.74
N ALA A 66 -7.10 1.28 5.88
CA ALA A 66 -6.74 -0.13 5.90
C ALA A 66 -6.16 -0.49 7.26
N THR A 67 -6.60 -1.60 7.85
CA THR A 67 -6.02 -2.22 9.03
C THR A 67 -5.44 -3.58 8.67
N VAL A 68 -4.13 -3.78 8.90
CA VAL A 68 -3.45 -5.06 8.71
C VAL A 68 -3.33 -5.78 10.05
N PHE A 69 -3.66 -7.08 10.08
CA PHE A 69 -3.58 -7.90 11.28
C PHE A 69 -2.53 -9.00 11.10
N THR A 70 -1.70 -9.23 12.12
CA THR A 70 -0.68 -10.30 12.14
C THR A 70 -1.11 -11.52 12.95
N SER A 71 -2.17 -11.40 13.74
CA SER A 71 -2.81 -12.46 14.51
C SER A 71 -4.24 -12.04 14.89
N ARG A 72 -5.02 -12.95 15.49
CA ARG A 72 -6.38 -12.66 15.96
C ARG A 72 -6.42 -11.60 17.09
N ASP A 73 -5.40 -11.58 17.95
CA ASP A 73 -5.32 -10.66 19.10
C ASP A 73 -4.55 -9.36 18.77
N CYS A 74 -4.13 -9.20 17.51
CA CYS A 74 -3.42 -8.01 17.06
C CYS A 74 -4.37 -6.79 17.06
N LYS A 75 -3.96 -5.68 17.66
CA LYS A 75 -4.70 -4.40 17.56
C LYS A 75 -4.81 -3.88 16.12
N GLY A 76 -3.93 -4.36 15.25
CA GLY A 76 -3.87 -3.99 13.84
C GLY A 76 -3.00 -2.78 13.57
N PHE A 77 -2.46 -2.73 12.36
CA PHE A 77 -1.66 -1.63 11.85
C PHE A 77 -2.51 -0.82 10.87
N VAL A 78 -2.83 0.42 11.24
CA VAL A 78 -3.74 1.28 10.47
C VAL A 78 -2.98 2.16 9.49
N GLY A 79 -3.44 2.24 8.25
CA GLY A 79 -2.94 3.16 7.23
C GLY A 79 -4.09 3.86 6.50
N TYR A 80 -3.92 5.15 6.20
CA TYR A 80 -4.91 5.93 5.47
C TYR A 80 -4.43 6.26 4.07
N GLY A 81 -5.33 6.20 3.09
CA GLY A 81 -5.07 6.45 1.68
C GLY A 81 -6.11 7.39 1.12
N ASP A 82 -5.67 8.56 0.68
CA ASP A 82 -6.49 9.52 -0.04
C ASP A 82 -6.14 9.49 -1.53
N ALA A 83 -7.12 9.78 -2.37
CA ALA A 83 -6.91 10.06 -3.78
C ALA A 83 -8.02 10.97 -4.31
N ASP A 84 -7.62 11.96 -5.10
CA ASP A 84 -8.49 12.81 -5.89
C ASP A 84 -7.71 13.31 -7.13
N VAL A 85 -8.43 13.90 -8.08
CA VAL A 85 -7.88 14.39 -9.37
C VAL A 85 -6.71 15.36 -9.24
N SER A 86 -6.52 16.02 -8.09
CA SER A 86 -5.40 16.94 -7.86
C SER A 86 -4.10 16.23 -7.45
N ASN A 87 -4.18 14.97 -6.98
CA ASN A 87 -3.06 14.26 -6.38
C ASN A 87 -2.78 12.88 -6.98
N VAL A 88 -3.49 12.52 -8.04
CA VAL A 88 -3.22 11.35 -8.86
C VAL A 88 -2.70 11.76 -10.24
N SER A 89 -2.10 10.83 -10.96
CA SER A 89 -1.71 11.07 -12.35
C SER A 89 -2.95 11.22 -13.23
N PRO A 90 -2.93 12.11 -14.25
CA PRO A 90 -3.98 12.18 -15.27
C PRO A 90 -4.29 10.83 -15.95
N LEU A 91 -3.30 9.92 -16.04
CA LEU A 91 -3.47 8.59 -16.63
C LEU A 91 -4.36 7.66 -15.82
N VAL A 92 -4.64 7.98 -14.55
CA VAL A 92 -5.49 7.19 -13.66
C VAL A 92 -6.71 7.97 -13.18
N HIS A 93 -7.06 9.08 -13.85
CA HIS A 93 -8.32 9.78 -13.60
C HIS A 93 -9.51 8.84 -13.82
N GLY A 94 -10.48 8.89 -12.91
CA GLY A 94 -11.61 7.96 -12.83
C GLY A 94 -11.30 6.66 -12.09
N ALA A 95 -10.07 6.46 -11.61
CA ALA A 95 -9.66 5.32 -10.79
C ALA A 95 -9.29 5.70 -9.35
N GLU A 96 -9.63 6.90 -8.90
CA GLU A 96 -9.21 7.49 -7.62
C GLU A 96 -9.57 6.59 -6.44
N MET A 97 -10.78 6.00 -6.43
CA MET A 97 -11.20 5.06 -5.39
C MET A 97 -10.19 3.90 -5.20
N ARG A 98 -9.76 3.28 -6.31
CA ARG A 98 -8.80 2.17 -6.29
C ARG A 98 -7.41 2.62 -5.86
N VAL A 99 -7.03 3.85 -6.22
CA VAL A 99 -5.76 4.46 -5.82
C VAL A 99 -5.74 4.73 -4.32
N ALA A 100 -6.81 5.32 -3.77
CA ALA A 100 -6.96 5.59 -2.35
C ALA A 100 -6.89 4.29 -1.53
N GLU A 101 -7.65 3.27 -1.93
CA GLU A 101 -7.61 1.94 -1.31
C GLU A 101 -6.20 1.35 -1.32
N THR A 102 -5.53 1.35 -2.48
CA THR A 102 -4.16 0.81 -2.60
C THR A 102 -3.16 1.58 -1.74
N ARG A 103 -3.27 2.91 -1.67
CA ARG A 103 -2.44 3.76 -0.81
C ARG A 103 -2.64 3.42 0.67
N ALA A 104 -3.89 3.22 1.11
CA ALA A 104 -4.22 2.86 2.48
C ALA A 104 -3.57 1.53 2.86
N VAL A 105 -3.77 0.50 2.03
CA VAL A 105 -3.19 -0.84 2.22
C VAL A 105 -1.67 -0.78 2.26
N ASN A 106 -1.04 -0.09 1.31
CA ASN A 106 0.41 0.03 1.25
C ASN A 106 1.00 0.74 2.47
N ARG A 107 0.30 1.74 3.02
CA ARG A 107 0.72 2.43 4.24
C ARG A 107 0.56 1.57 5.47
N ALA A 108 -0.53 0.80 5.56
CA ALA A 108 -0.76 -0.16 6.64
C ALA A 108 0.30 -1.28 6.65
N LEU A 109 0.62 -1.83 5.47
CA LEU A 109 1.61 -2.91 5.30
C LEU A 109 3.07 -2.51 5.60
N ARG A 110 3.37 -1.21 5.68
CA ARG A 110 4.72 -0.70 5.98
C ARG A 110 4.96 -0.49 7.47
N LYS A 111 3.94 -0.62 8.31
CA LYS A 111 4.02 -0.51 9.77
C LYS A 111 4.23 -1.88 10.39
#